data_AF-A0A815DRV1-F1
#
_entry.id   AF-A0A815DRV1-F1
#
_cell.length_a   1.000
_cell.length_b   1.000
_cell.length_c   1.000
_cell.angle_alpha   90.00
_cell.angle_beta   90.00
_cell.angle_gamma   90.00
#
_symmetry.space_group_name_H-M   'P 1'
#
loop_
_entity.id
_entity.type
_entity.pdbx_description
1 polymer ?
#
loop_
_entity_poly.entity_id
_entity_poly.type
_entity_poly.pdbx_seq_one_letter_code
_entity_poly.pdbx_strand_id
1 'polypeptide(L)'
;MNYFYTFTGTLNTYRWNTTGITILSSSQVAFVAGIFFDSNDTMYVADETDQVVWKLLKNTTTPIVVTGQLASGGSGASQLNGPQDAYIDSNNNMYVSDLYNERVQKFVNGSTIGVTFAGLNSSSGSALNQLYYPRHLTVDPQQAYMYIVDYGNNRVMRYPTNSTTGTNGTIVAGGAGAGNTNTQLNSPWGIYYLPTISNYLYIVNYGGHSVMQWIPGASSGQFIAGTPGVSGSTATTLNNPIAIQLDSFLNMFVAEFSNNRIQMFCQNNQTGITIVGNGTAGSSATQLYGPRGLAFDSSMNLPFIHGKVSHNERIQLLQNFQRNPKINTIFLSKVGDTSFDLPEANVVIQISSDGGSRRQEAQRLGRILRIKKGYTYKMLTHTQIITNENQLYFSTNEEQRELLEQSPRTPNNDEALPITTKKNFK
;
A
#
# COMPACT_ATOMS: atom_id res chain seq x y z
N MET A 1 -3.27 -13.60 5.41
CA MET A 1 -4.34 -12.66 5.79
C MET A 1 -3.85 -11.29 5.36
N ASN A 2 -4.65 -10.59 4.57
CA ASN A 2 -4.30 -9.33 3.94
C ASN A 2 -4.92 -8.21 4.78
N TYR A 3 -4.11 -7.30 5.33
CA TYR A 3 -4.61 -6.26 6.23
C TYR A 3 -4.60 -4.88 5.57
N PHE A 4 -5.78 -4.28 5.58
CA PHE A 4 -6.05 -2.96 5.06
C PHE A 4 -6.32 -2.02 6.22
N TYR A 5 -5.66 -0.87 6.25
CA TYR A 5 -5.77 0.07 7.37
C TYR A 5 -6.36 1.39 6.91
N THR A 6 -7.43 1.80 7.60
CA THR A 6 -8.13 3.07 7.38
C THR A 6 -8.43 3.69 8.73
N PHE A 7 -8.44 5.02 8.78
CA PHE A 7 -8.87 5.74 9.96
C PHE A 7 -10.21 6.40 9.71
N THR A 8 -11.17 6.02 10.53
CA THR A 8 -12.42 6.73 10.73
C THR A 8 -12.27 7.60 11.98
N GLY A 9 -13.08 8.64 12.20
CA GLY A 9 -13.00 9.52 13.39
C GLY A 9 -13.07 8.82 14.78
N THR A 10 -13.19 7.49 14.79
CA THR A 10 -12.84 6.56 15.87
C THR A 10 -12.05 5.41 15.24
N LEU A 11 -11.00 4.92 15.91
CA LEU A 11 -10.02 4.00 15.35
C LEU A 11 -10.63 2.63 15.03
N ASN A 12 -10.99 2.43 13.76
CA ASN A 12 -11.49 1.15 13.28
C ASN A 12 -10.49 0.55 12.29
N THR A 13 -9.66 -0.37 12.77
CA THR A 13 -8.88 -1.27 11.92
C THR A 13 -9.82 -2.27 11.24
N TYR A 14 -10.22 -2.02 10.00
CA TYR A 14 -11.07 -2.95 9.24
C TYR A 14 -10.24 -4.09 8.64
N ARG A 15 -10.35 -5.27 9.26
CA ARG A 15 -9.77 -6.52 8.76
C ARG A 15 -10.76 -7.27 7.88
N TRP A 16 -10.26 -7.97 6.86
CA TRP A 16 -10.97 -9.08 6.21
C TRP A 16 -10.83 -10.38 7.05
N ASN A 17 -11.34 -10.36 8.30
CA ASN A 17 -11.92 -11.50 9.03
C ASN A 17 -12.43 -11.06 10.43
N THR A 18 -13.31 -11.86 11.01
CA THR A 18 -14.18 -11.57 12.16
C THR A 18 -13.50 -11.48 13.54
N THR A 19 -12.16 -11.41 13.61
CA THR A 19 -11.41 -11.28 14.88
C THR A 19 -10.33 -10.20 14.78
N GLY A 20 -10.78 -8.95 14.85
CA GLY A 20 -9.92 -7.77 14.91
C GLY A 20 -9.53 -7.39 16.34
N ILE A 21 -8.24 -7.18 16.55
CA ILE A 21 -7.73 -6.44 17.72
C ILE A 21 -7.75 -4.96 17.33
N THR A 22 -8.55 -4.16 18.02
CA THR A 22 -8.46 -2.69 17.99
C THR A 22 -7.07 -2.31 18.50
N ILE A 23 -6.21 -1.78 17.63
CA ILE A 23 -4.80 -1.62 18.00
C ILE A 23 -4.54 -0.34 18.81
N LEU A 24 -5.46 0.64 18.76
CA LEU A 24 -5.37 1.91 19.48
C LEU A 24 -6.79 2.34 19.89
N SER A 25 -7.04 2.60 21.18
CA SER A 25 -8.38 3.01 21.64
C SER A 25 -8.69 4.45 21.23
N SER A 26 -9.97 4.77 21.02
CA SER A 26 -10.49 6.10 20.64
C SER A 26 -10.11 7.26 21.58
N SER A 27 -9.47 6.96 22.72
CA SER A 27 -8.97 7.93 23.69
C SER A 27 -7.53 8.42 23.43
N GLN A 28 -6.82 7.88 22.44
CA GLN A 28 -5.36 8.11 22.27
C GLN A 28 -4.93 8.61 20.88
N VAL A 29 -5.86 8.74 19.93
CA VAL A 29 -5.57 9.19 18.55
C VAL A 29 -6.78 9.96 18.04
N ALA A 30 -6.64 11.27 17.87
CA ALA A 30 -7.73 12.15 17.44
C ALA A 30 -7.42 12.70 16.04
N PHE A 31 -8.18 12.30 15.02
CA PHE A 31 -8.10 12.89 13.67
C PHE A 31 -6.79 12.57 12.91
N VAL A 32 -6.68 11.33 12.42
CA VAL A 32 -5.55 10.90 11.59
C VAL A 32 -5.69 11.38 10.15
N ALA A 33 -4.63 11.99 9.62
CA ALA A 33 -4.58 12.48 8.24
C ALA A 33 -3.78 11.59 7.27
N GLY A 34 -2.77 10.88 7.76
CA GLY A 34 -1.89 10.01 6.97
C GLY A 34 -1.45 8.77 7.74
N ILE A 35 -1.28 7.65 7.03
CA ILE A 35 -0.81 6.36 7.56
C ILE A 35 0.09 5.69 6.53
N PHE A 36 1.17 5.07 6.99
CA PHE A 36 1.97 4.16 6.18
C PHE A 36 2.62 3.06 7.03
N PHE A 37 3.13 2.02 6.37
CA PHE A 37 3.94 0.97 6.97
C PHE A 37 5.38 1.04 6.45
N ASP A 38 6.35 0.77 7.32
CA ASP A 38 7.72 0.46 6.88
C ASP A 38 7.86 -1.02 6.46
N SER A 39 9.05 -1.40 5.99
CA SER A 39 9.34 -2.78 5.56
C SER A 39 9.24 -3.83 6.66
N ASN A 40 9.17 -3.42 7.93
CA ASN A 40 9.02 -4.32 9.08
C ASN A 40 7.56 -4.40 9.56
N ASP A 41 6.60 -3.89 8.78
CA ASP A 41 5.20 -3.69 9.16
C ASP A 41 5.03 -2.84 10.44
N THR A 42 5.94 -1.90 10.69
CA THR A 42 5.71 -0.88 11.70
C THR A 42 4.80 0.19 11.10
N MET A 43 3.71 0.48 11.81
CA MET A 43 2.74 1.49 11.40
C MET A 43 3.19 2.87 11.89
N TYR A 44 3.08 3.86 11.02
CA TYR A 44 3.26 5.26 11.35
C TYR A 44 2.01 6.06 11.00
N VAL A 45 1.68 7.02 11.84
CA VAL A 45 0.41 7.75 11.76
C VAL A 45 0.64 9.22 12.06
N ALA A 46 0.30 10.10 11.12
CA ALA A 46 0.27 11.53 11.33
C ALA A 46 -1.07 11.90 11.99
N ASP A 47 -1.00 12.36 13.24
CA ASP A 47 -2.16 12.72 14.06
C ASP A 47 -2.32 14.24 14.10
N GLU A 48 -3.36 14.73 13.43
CA GLU A 48 -3.59 16.15 13.23
C GLU A 48 -3.93 16.86 14.55
N THR A 49 -4.67 16.21 15.46
CA THR A 49 -5.13 16.84 16.71
C THR A 49 -4.08 16.72 17.81
N ASP A 50 -3.41 15.57 17.90
CA ASP A 50 -2.40 15.32 18.93
C ASP A 50 -1.04 15.95 18.56
N GLN A 51 -0.91 16.49 17.34
CA GLN A 51 0.25 17.23 16.85
C GLN A 51 1.55 16.41 16.83
N VAL A 52 1.41 15.11 16.62
CA VAL A 52 2.51 14.14 16.64
C VAL A 52 2.43 13.18 15.47
N VAL A 53 3.55 12.51 15.21
CA VAL A 53 3.54 11.27 14.43
C VAL A 53 3.72 10.10 15.39
N TRP A 54 2.74 9.21 15.43
CA TRP A 54 2.81 7.96 16.18
C TRP A 54 3.56 6.90 15.40
N LYS A 55 4.25 6.02 16.13
CA LYS A 55 4.80 4.74 15.66
C LYS A 55 4.21 3.63 16.48
N LEU A 56 3.80 2.56 15.82
CA LEU A 56 3.25 1.38 16.45
C LEU A 56 3.89 0.15 15.82
N LEU A 57 4.61 -0.60 16.65
CA LEU A 57 5.26 -1.83 16.23
C LEU A 57 4.23 -2.93 15.96
N LYS A 58 4.49 -3.78 14.98
CA LYS A 58 3.65 -4.94 14.67
C LYS A 58 3.38 -5.76 15.94
N ASN A 59 2.13 -6.17 16.14
CA ASN A 59 1.68 -6.96 17.30
C ASN A 59 1.81 -6.26 18.67
N THR A 60 1.99 -4.94 18.71
CA THR A 60 1.92 -4.15 19.94
C THR A 60 0.62 -3.33 19.98
N THR A 61 0.26 -2.84 21.17
CA THR A 61 -0.94 -2.01 21.40
C THR A 61 -0.61 -0.63 21.95
N THR A 62 0.67 -0.33 22.17
CA THR A 62 1.12 0.93 22.75
C THR A 62 1.89 1.73 21.70
N PRO A 63 1.34 2.85 21.22
CA PRO A 63 2.03 3.70 20.26
C PRO A 63 3.12 4.52 20.97
N ILE A 64 4.11 4.94 20.21
CA ILE A 64 5.22 5.78 20.66
C ILE A 64 5.23 7.04 19.81
N VAL A 65 5.37 8.21 20.43
CA VAL A 65 5.60 9.47 19.68
C VAL A 65 6.98 9.41 19.05
N VAL A 66 7.07 9.53 17.73
CA VAL A 66 8.34 9.62 17.01
C VAL A 66 8.81 11.06 16.90
N THR A 67 7.88 11.96 16.61
CA THR A 67 8.15 13.39 16.47
C THR A 67 6.90 14.22 16.75
N GLY A 68 7.09 15.52 16.96
CA GLY A 68 6.09 16.46 17.48
C GLY A 68 6.08 16.49 19.01
N GLN A 69 5.20 17.33 19.54
CA GLN A 69 4.95 17.43 20.98
C GLN A 69 3.47 17.15 21.24
N LEU A 70 3.22 16.10 22.02
CA LEU A 70 1.87 15.60 22.27
C LEU A 70 0.97 16.71 22.82
N ALA A 71 -0.14 16.97 22.13
CA ALA A 71 -1.14 17.99 22.45
C ALA A 71 -0.56 19.41 22.58
N SER A 72 0.59 19.69 21.94
CA SER A 72 1.26 20.99 21.98
C SER A 72 1.66 21.43 20.57
N GLY A 73 0.68 21.97 19.84
CA GLY A 73 0.88 22.48 18.49
C GLY A 73 1.69 23.76 18.46
N GLY A 74 2.54 23.93 17.45
CA GLY A 74 3.35 25.14 17.29
C GLY A 74 4.29 25.08 16.09
N SER A 75 5.07 26.15 15.88
CA SER A 75 5.99 26.31 14.75
C SER A 75 7.47 26.10 15.11
N GLY A 76 7.75 25.76 16.38
CA GLY A 76 9.09 25.42 16.85
C GLY A 76 9.69 24.21 16.12
N ALA A 77 11.00 24.04 16.21
CA ALA A 77 11.71 22.97 15.51
C ALA A 77 11.29 21.56 15.98
N SER A 78 10.87 21.40 17.23
CA SER A 78 10.33 20.15 17.79
C SER A 78 8.81 20.05 17.73
N GLN A 79 8.12 21.07 17.23
CA GLN A 79 6.67 21.14 17.21
C GLN A 79 6.14 20.95 15.78
N LEU A 80 4.91 20.45 15.71
CA LEU A 80 4.13 20.33 14.49
C LEU A 80 2.79 21.04 14.71
N ASN A 81 2.13 21.42 13.63
CA ASN A 81 0.82 22.04 13.63
C ASN A 81 -0.01 21.49 12.47
N GLY A 82 -0.93 20.59 12.82
CA GLY A 82 -1.78 19.81 11.91
C GLY A 82 -1.01 18.89 10.98
N PRO A 83 -0.13 17.98 11.46
CA PRO A 83 0.62 17.10 10.56
C PRO A 83 -0.31 16.25 9.69
N GLN A 84 -0.06 16.20 8.39
CA GLN A 84 -0.97 15.57 7.42
C GLN A 84 -0.53 14.22 6.91
N ASP A 85 0.78 14.05 6.75
CA ASP A 85 1.37 12.83 6.23
C ASP A 85 2.82 12.73 6.72
N ALA A 86 3.34 11.52 6.71
CA ALA A 86 4.70 11.26 7.10
C ALA A 86 5.34 10.22 6.18
N TYR A 87 6.66 10.29 6.06
CA TYR A 87 7.47 9.31 5.33
C TYR A 87 8.77 9.06 6.08
N ILE A 88 9.25 7.81 6.03
CA ILE A 88 10.56 7.44 6.57
C ILE A 88 11.46 6.99 5.44
N ASP A 89 12.64 7.61 5.35
CA ASP A 89 13.67 7.25 4.38
C ASP A 89 14.48 6.02 4.80
N SER A 90 15.36 5.57 3.92
CA SER A 90 16.20 4.37 4.16
C SER A 90 17.21 4.54 5.31
N ASN A 91 17.48 5.79 5.72
CA ASN A 91 18.33 6.12 6.86
C ASN A 91 17.52 6.32 8.15
N ASN A 92 16.22 6.00 8.15
CA ASN A 92 15.26 6.24 9.23
C ASN A 92 15.04 7.72 9.57
N ASN A 93 15.34 8.65 8.66
CA ASN A 93 14.91 10.04 8.84
C ASN A 93 13.42 10.15 8.52
N MET A 94 12.69 10.92 9.32
CA MET A 94 11.27 11.14 9.15
C MET A 94 11.01 12.49 8.50
N TYR A 95 10.12 12.52 7.51
CA TYR A 95 9.62 13.73 6.88
C TYR A 95 8.15 13.86 7.20
N VAL A 96 7.70 15.04 7.59
CA VAL A 96 6.30 15.29 7.99
C VAL A 96 5.80 16.54 7.29
N SER A 97 4.66 16.44 6.61
CA SER A 97 3.95 17.61 6.12
C SER A 97 3.25 18.31 7.27
N ASP A 98 3.70 19.52 7.57
CA ASP A 98 3.33 20.32 8.73
C ASP A 98 2.40 21.44 8.26
N LEU A 99 1.11 21.08 8.05
CA LEU A 99 0.18 21.82 7.19
C LEU A 99 -0.01 23.27 7.59
N TYR A 100 -0.25 23.57 8.87
CA TYR A 100 -0.51 24.94 9.30
C TYR A 100 0.77 25.76 9.45
N ASN A 101 1.94 25.12 9.44
CA ASN A 101 3.23 25.80 9.42
C ASN A 101 3.79 25.95 7.99
N GLU A 102 3.07 25.50 6.97
CA GLU A 102 3.39 25.74 5.55
C GLU A 102 4.75 25.18 5.12
N ARG A 103 5.11 24.05 5.72
CA ARG A 103 6.41 23.41 5.53
C ARG A 103 6.34 21.90 5.53
N VAL A 104 7.42 21.28 5.08
CA VAL A 104 7.74 19.89 5.39
C VAL A 104 8.96 19.88 6.31
N GLN A 105 8.84 19.23 7.45
CA GLN A 105 9.91 19.08 8.43
C GLN A 105 10.63 17.74 8.23
N LYS A 106 11.96 17.74 8.32
CA LYS A 106 12.79 16.54 8.37
C LYS A 106 13.36 16.37 9.77
N PHE A 107 13.14 15.21 10.37
CA PHE A 107 13.72 14.76 11.63
C PHE A 107 14.76 13.70 11.31
N VAL A 108 16.02 13.98 11.62
CA VAL A 108 17.09 12.99 11.50
C VAL A 108 16.80 11.84 12.47
N ASN A 109 17.12 10.60 12.09
CA ASN A 109 16.88 9.43 12.93
C ASN A 109 17.32 9.65 14.39
N GLY A 110 16.37 9.52 15.33
CA GLY A 110 16.58 9.73 16.77
C GLY A 110 16.55 11.19 17.26
N SER A 111 16.45 12.17 16.35
CA SER A 111 16.29 13.59 16.69
C SER A 111 14.83 13.96 16.91
N THR A 112 14.54 14.68 17.98
CA THR A 112 13.24 15.36 18.19
C THR A 112 13.22 16.79 17.63
N ILE A 113 14.37 17.28 17.15
CA ILE A 113 14.51 18.59 16.51
C ILE A 113 14.46 18.40 15.00
N GLY A 114 13.47 19.01 14.38
CA GLY A 114 13.28 19.02 12.94
C GLY A 114 13.98 20.20 12.28
N VAL A 115 14.38 19.99 11.04
CA VAL A 115 14.86 21.04 10.13
C VAL A 115 13.88 21.17 8.97
N THR A 116 13.62 22.40 8.53
CA THR A 116 12.73 22.62 7.38
C THR A 116 13.38 22.07 6.11
N PHE A 117 12.70 21.10 5.50
CA PHE A 117 13.10 20.46 4.26
C PHE A 117 12.60 21.22 3.04
N ALA A 118 11.33 21.62 3.06
CA ALA A 118 10.66 22.36 1.99
C ALA A 118 9.62 23.34 2.57
N GLY A 119 9.29 24.38 1.80
CA GLY A 119 8.47 25.49 2.29
C GLY A 119 9.23 26.46 3.20
N LEU A 120 8.48 27.40 3.77
CA LEU A 120 8.99 28.43 4.67
C LEU A 120 8.10 28.48 5.91
N ASN A 121 8.72 28.48 7.09
CA ASN A 121 8.01 28.40 8.36
C ASN A 121 7.00 29.54 8.52
N SER A 122 5.71 29.20 8.55
CA SER A 122 4.59 30.14 8.67
C SER A 122 4.57 31.23 7.58
N SER A 123 5.05 30.91 6.37
CA SER A 123 5.02 31.82 5.22
C SER A 123 4.40 31.11 4.02
N SER A 124 3.07 31.11 3.98
CA SER A 124 2.31 30.61 2.83
C SER A 124 2.51 31.51 1.60
N GLY A 125 2.43 30.88 0.43
CA GLY A 125 2.51 31.60 -0.84
C GLY A 125 2.65 30.64 -2.02
N SER A 126 2.77 31.21 -3.21
CA SER A 126 2.84 30.46 -4.47
C SER A 126 4.21 30.48 -5.13
N ALA A 127 5.22 31.13 -4.52
CA ALA A 127 6.60 31.07 -4.97
C ALA A 127 7.12 29.62 -4.99
N LEU A 128 8.20 29.35 -5.72
CA LEU A 128 8.72 27.99 -5.88
C LEU A 128 9.32 27.41 -4.59
N ASN A 129 9.67 28.23 -3.62
CA ASN A 129 10.14 27.83 -2.29
C ASN A 129 9.05 27.94 -1.21
N GLN A 130 7.83 28.34 -1.57
CA GLN A 130 6.69 28.44 -0.67
C GLN A 130 5.70 27.30 -0.94
N LEU A 131 4.99 26.90 0.11
CA LEU A 131 3.89 25.94 0.05
C LEU A 131 2.64 26.61 0.63
N TYR A 132 1.47 26.06 0.32
CA TYR A 132 0.20 26.46 0.91
C TYR A 132 -0.67 25.23 1.21
N TYR A 133 -0.84 24.94 2.49
CA TYR A 133 -1.43 23.74 3.07
C TYR A 133 -0.85 22.43 2.49
N PRO A 134 0.45 22.14 2.68
CA PRO A 134 1.03 20.89 2.19
C PRO A 134 0.31 19.67 2.79
N ARG A 135 -0.16 18.76 1.92
CA ARG A 135 -0.90 17.54 2.30
C ARG A 135 0.00 16.31 2.18
N HIS A 136 -0.40 15.31 1.41
CA HIS A 136 0.36 14.06 1.28
C HIS A 136 1.66 14.27 0.52
N LEU A 137 2.62 13.40 0.80
CA LEU A 137 3.93 13.39 0.16
C LEU A 137 4.29 11.98 -0.29
N THR A 138 5.13 11.88 -1.31
CA THR A 138 5.68 10.61 -1.78
C THR A 138 7.08 10.82 -2.28
N VAL A 139 7.88 9.75 -2.33
CA VAL A 139 9.30 9.81 -2.66
C VAL A 139 9.60 8.81 -3.76
N ASP A 140 10.54 9.14 -4.64
CA ASP A 140 11.05 8.17 -5.60
C ASP A 140 11.82 7.02 -4.91
N PRO A 141 11.86 5.80 -5.49
CA PRO A 141 12.55 4.66 -4.91
C PRO A 141 14.04 4.88 -4.73
N GLN A 142 14.64 5.76 -5.54
CA GLN A 142 16.02 6.17 -5.43
C GLN A 142 16.24 7.21 -4.31
N GLN A 143 15.16 7.75 -3.73
CA GLN A 143 15.17 8.79 -2.72
C GLN A 143 15.98 10.01 -3.16
N ALA A 144 15.93 10.36 -4.45
CA ALA A 144 16.52 11.58 -5.00
C ALA A 144 15.52 12.74 -4.96
N TYR A 145 14.22 12.47 -5.05
CA TYR A 145 13.17 13.47 -5.11
C TYR A 145 11.97 13.13 -4.22
N MET A 146 11.50 14.15 -3.50
CA MET A 146 10.21 14.13 -2.81
C MET A 146 9.19 14.96 -3.59
N TYR A 147 8.00 14.40 -3.74
CA TYR A 147 6.83 15.05 -4.33
C TYR A 147 5.87 15.43 -3.21
N ILE A 148 5.46 16.69 -3.17
CA ILE A 148 4.61 17.27 -2.13
C ILE A 148 3.37 17.82 -2.79
N VAL A 149 2.21 17.43 -2.28
CA VAL A 149 0.94 18.01 -2.70
C VAL A 149 0.78 19.37 -2.04
N ASP A 150 0.82 20.42 -2.87
CA ASP A 150 0.64 21.81 -2.46
C ASP A 150 -0.82 22.20 -2.70
N TYR A 151 -1.68 21.76 -1.76
CA TYR A 151 -3.13 21.75 -1.85
C TYR A 151 -3.70 23.13 -2.22
N GLY A 152 -3.30 24.16 -1.48
CA GLY A 152 -3.82 25.52 -1.61
C GLY A 152 -3.42 26.18 -2.94
N ASN A 153 -2.29 25.75 -3.51
CA ASN A 153 -1.81 26.23 -4.80
C ASN A 153 -2.22 25.35 -5.99
N ASN A 154 -3.01 24.30 -5.78
CA ASN A 154 -3.52 23.41 -6.83
C ASN A 154 -2.41 22.82 -7.71
N ARG A 155 -1.32 22.36 -7.08
CA ARG A 155 -0.14 21.84 -7.76
C ARG A 155 0.53 20.72 -6.97
N VAL A 156 1.39 19.97 -7.66
CA VAL A 156 2.37 19.08 -7.01
C VAL A 156 3.76 19.65 -7.25
N MET A 157 4.51 19.79 -6.16
CA MET A 157 5.88 20.28 -6.14
C MET A 157 6.87 19.12 -6.00
N ARG A 158 8.00 19.19 -6.69
CA ARG A 158 9.12 18.25 -6.54
C ARG A 158 10.33 18.96 -5.95
N TYR A 159 10.94 18.35 -4.94
CA TYR A 159 12.14 18.83 -4.26
C TYR A 159 13.21 17.74 -4.23
N PRO A 160 14.49 18.06 -4.45
CA PRO A 160 15.60 17.16 -4.14
C PRO A 160 15.59 16.76 -2.66
N THR A 161 15.88 15.50 -2.31
CA THR A 161 15.85 15.02 -0.90
C THR A 161 16.96 15.60 -0.01
N ASN A 162 17.95 16.27 -0.61
CA ASN A 162 18.96 17.07 0.08
C ASN A 162 18.58 18.56 0.22
N SER A 163 17.33 18.94 -0.06
CA SER A 163 16.83 20.31 0.10
C SER A 163 16.93 20.80 1.55
N THR A 164 17.05 22.12 1.67
CA THR A 164 17.00 22.86 2.94
C THR A 164 16.01 24.01 2.84
N THR A 165 15.74 24.69 3.96
CA THR A 165 14.87 25.87 4.03
C THR A 165 15.09 26.83 2.86
N GLY A 166 14.02 27.18 2.14
CA GLY A 166 14.07 28.14 1.05
C GLY A 166 14.57 27.61 -0.29
N THR A 167 14.92 26.31 -0.40
CA THR A 167 15.18 25.67 -1.70
C THR A 167 13.98 25.84 -2.62
N ASN A 168 14.19 26.24 -3.86
CA ASN A 168 13.12 26.28 -4.86
C ASN A 168 12.78 24.85 -5.32
N GLY A 169 11.51 24.48 -5.26
CA GLY A 169 10.98 23.28 -5.88
C GLY A 169 10.71 23.46 -7.38
N THR A 170 10.24 22.40 -8.02
CA THR A 170 9.75 22.40 -9.40
C THR A 170 8.29 21.98 -9.45
N ILE A 171 7.44 22.70 -10.18
CA ILE A 171 6.06 22.26 -10.43
C ILE A 171 6.09 21.06 -11.38
N VAL A 172 5.49 19.94 -10.98
CA VAL A 172 5.48 18.70 -11.78
C VAL A 172 4.08 18.21 -12.18
N ALA A 173 3.03 18.81 -11.61
CA ALA A 173 1.65 18.63 -12.04
C ALA A 173 0.80 19.82 -11.58
N GLY A 174 -0.23 20.18 -12.35
CA GLY A 174 -1.09 21.33 -12.06
C GLY A 174 -0.36 22.69 -12.17
N GLY A 175 -0.74 23.65 -11.33
CA GLY A 175 -0.16 25.00 -11.31
C GLY A 175 -0.80 26.00 -12.28
N ALA A 176 -1.78 25.57 -13.08
CA ALA A 176 -2.60 26.44 -13.96
C ALA A 176 -3.89 26.93 -13.28
N GLY A 177 -3.85 27.12 -11.95
CA GLY A 177 -5.02 27.42 -11.13
C GLY A 177 -5.92 26.20 -10.87
N ALA A 178 -6.93 26.39 -10.02
CA ALA A 178 -7.91 25.36 -9.69
C ALA A 178 -8.80 25.05 -10.89
N GLY A 179 -9.01 23.76 -11.20
CA GLY A 179 -9.95 23.37 -12.24
C GLY A 179 -10.05 21.86 -12.47
N ASN A 180 -11.02 21.47 -13.29
CA ASN A 180 -11.37 20.06 -13.55
C ASN A 180 -11.01 19.63 -14.99
N THR A 181 -10.12 20.37 -15.65
CA THR A 181 -9.57 20.01 -16.96
C THR A 181 -8.33 19.14 -16.79
N ASN A 182 -7.85 18.52 -17.87
CA ASN A 182 -6.68 17.66 -17.82
C ASN A 182 -5.33 18.40 -17.61
N THR A 183 -5.33 19.74 -17.60
CA THR A 183 -4.15 20.58 -17.32
C THR A 183 -4.19 21.21 -15.92
N GLN A 184 -5.27 21.00 -15.16
CA GLN A 184 -5.48 21.61 -13.85
C GLN A 184 -5.64 20.55 -12.78
N LEU A 185 -5.31 20.92 -11.54
CA LEU A 185 -5.69 20.19 -10.35
C LEU A 185 -6.71 21.05 -9.60
N ASN A 186 -7.53 20.43 -8.75
CA ASN A 186 -8.48 21.16 -7.92
C ASN A 186 -8.39 20.62 -6.49
N SER A 187 -7.70 21.38 -5.65
CA SER A 187 -7.42 21.05 -4.26
C SER A 187 -6.87 19.63 -4.12
N PRO A 188 -5.74 19.28 -4.78
CA PRO A 188 -5.20 17.91 -4.75
C PRO A 188 -4.87 17.51 -3.31
N TRP A 189 -5.01 16.23 -2.96
CA TRP A 189 -4.82 15.74 -1.58
C TRP A 189 -3.83 14.58 -1.48
N GLY A 190 -4.28 13.38 -1.86
CA GLY A 190 -3.48 12.16 -1.84
C GLY A 190 -2.58 12.04 -3.06
N ILE A 191 -1.41 11.45 -2.87
CA ILE A 191 -0.45 11.21 -3.95
C ILE A 191 0.22 9.84 -3.81
N TYR A 192 0.42 9.16 -4.93
CA TYR A 192 1.19 7.92 -5.00
C TYR A 192 2.08 7.94 -6.23
N TYR A 193 3.37 7.67 -6.07
CA TYR A 193 4.33 7.62 -7.18
C TYR A 193 4.63 6.17 -7.58
N LEU A 194 4.42 5.84 -8.86
CA LEU A 194 4.67 4.51 -9.43
C LEU A 194 5.78 4.53 -10.52
N PRO A 195 7.06 4.52 -10.12
CA PRO A 195 8.19 4.61 -11.04
C PRO A 195 8.66 3.29 -11.63
N THR A 196 8.40 2.16 -10.96
CA THR A 196 8.92 0.85 -11.36
C THR A 196 8.37 0.37 -12.71
N ILE A 197 7.26 0.95 -13.16
CA ILE A 197 6.54 0.51 -14.36
C ILE A 197 6.39 1.65 -15.37
N SER A 198 6.09 2.87 -14.90
CA SER A 198 5.53 3.89 -15.79
C SER A 198 5.89 5.34 -15.48
N ASN A 199 6.53 5.61 -14.33
CA ASN A 199 6.90 6.96 -13.90
C ASN A 199 5.69 7.91 -13.78
N TYR A 200 4.56 7.41 -13.29
CA TYR A 200 3.37 8.23 -13.05
C TYR A 200 3.22 8.64 -11.59
N LEU A 201 2.77 9.86 -11.37
CA LEU A 201 2.10 10.32 -10.15
C LEU A 201 0.61 10.06 -10.29
N TYR A 202 0.04 9.37 -9.32
CA TYR A 202 -1.39 9.23 -9.12
C TYR A 202 -1.80 10.27 -8.10
N ILE A 203 -2.63 11.23 -8.50
CA ILE A 203 -2.97 12.41 -7.72
C ILE A 203 -4.48 12.41 -7.51
N VAL A 204 -4.89 12.44 -6.24
CA VAL A 204 -6.30 12.56 -5.87
C VAL A 204 -6.68 14.02 -5.92
N ASN A 205 -7.60 14.38 -6.82
CA ASN A 205 -8.24 15.69 -6.87
C ASN A 205 -9.47 15.68 -5.96
N TYR A 206 -9.29 16.13 -4.72
CA TYR A 206 -10.38 16.20 -3.75
C TYR A 206 -11.51 17.11 -4.25
N GLY A 207 -11.18 18.35 -4.63
CA GLY A 207 -12.16 19.33 -5.11
C GLY A 207 -12.68 19.02 -6.52
N GLY A 208 -11.94 18.24 -7.30
CA GLY A 208 -12.33 17.79 -8.63
C GLY A 208 -13.02 16.43 -8.66
N HIS A 209 -13.24 15.79 -7.50
CA HIS A 209 -13.91 14.49 -7.35
C HIS A 209 -13.38 13.40 -8.29
N SER A 210 -12.07 13.36 -8.46
CA SER A 210 -11.43 12.48 -9.44
C SER A 210 -10.02 12.08 -9.00
N VAL A 211 -9.45 11.10 -9.69
CA VAL A 211 -8.03 10.76 -9.60
C VAL A 211 -7.41 10.94 -10.97
N MET A 212 -6.24 11.58 -10.99
CA MET A 212 -5.44 11.78 -12.20
C MET A 212 -4.16 10.97 -12.16
N GLN A 213 -3.76 10.48 -13.32
CA GLN A 213 -2.43 9.96 -13.60
C GLN A 213 -1.63 11.02 -14.35
N TRP A 214 -0.41 11.32 -13.90
CA TRP A 214 0.38 12.44 -14.42
C TRP A 214 1.86 12.06 -14.52
N ILE A 215 2.52 12.30 -15.65
CA ILE A 215 3.99 12.13 -15.76
C ILE A 215 4.65 13.38 -15.17
N PRO A 216 5.52 13.29 -14.14
CA PRO A 216 6.15 14.46 -13.54
C PRO A 216 6.73 15.43 -14.58
N GLY A 217 6.20 16.67 -14.61
CA GLY A 217 6.62 17.75 -15.52
C GLY A 217 5.87 17.81 -16.85
N ALA A 218 4.95 16.88 -17.14
CA ALA A 218 4.07 16.96 -18.31
C ALA A 218 3.07 18.12 -18.17
N SER A 219 2.63 18.66 -19.31
CA SER A 219 1.65 19.76 -19.36
C SER A 219 0.21 19.35 -19.04
N SER A 220 -0.10 18.05 -19.12
CA SER A 220 -1.41 17.50 -18.79
C SER A 220 -1.31 16.10 -18.20
N GLY A 221 -2.32 15.72 -17.42
CA GLY A 221 -2.55 14.37 -16.92
C GLY A 221 -3.75 13.70 -17.59
N GLN A 222 -4.12 12.52 -17.11
CA GLN A 222 -5.26 11.74 -17.58
C GLN A 222 -6.16 11.38 -16.39
N PHE A 223 -7.47 11.51 -16.54
CA PHE A 223 -8.42 11.07 -15.51
C PHE A 223 -8.58 9.55 -15.56
N ILE A 224 -8.38 8.90 -14.41
CA ILE A 224 -8.39 7.44 -14.29
C ILE A 224 -9.45 6.92 -13.33
N ALA A 225 -10.08 7.78 -12.53
CA ALA A 225 -11.27 7.48 -11.74
C ALA A 225 -12.04 8.76 -11.41
N GLY A 226 -13.36 8.62 -11.20
CA GLY A 226 -14.27 9.74 -10.97
C GLY A 226 -14.59 10.52 -12.24
N THR A 227 -15.68 11.28 -12.20
CA THR A 227 -16.07 12.19 -13.28
C THR A 227 -15.62 13.61 -12.88
N PRO A 228 -14.70 14.24 -13.62
CA PRO A 228 -14.12 15.52 -13.23
C PRO A 228 -15.18 16.59 -12.96
N GLY A 229 -15.17 17.16 -11.75
CA GLY A 229 -16.11 18.21 -11.33
C GLY A 229 -17.53 17.73 -10.99
N VAL A 230 -17.79 16.42 -11.00
CA VAL A 230 -19.10 15.84 -10.68
C VAL A 230 -18.97 14.93 -9.46
N SER A 231 -19.55 15.37 -8.34
CA SER A 231 -19.67 14.52 -7.16
C SER A 231 -20.79 13.50 -7.33
N GLY A 232 -20.60 12.32 -6.75
CA GLY A 232 -21.63 11.28 -6.75
C GLY A 232 -21.18 10.03 -6.00
N SER A 233 -22.07 9.05 -5.91
CA SER A 233 -21.84 7.77 -5.21
C SER A 233 -22.01 6.56 -6.13
N THR A 234 -22.07 6.77 -7.46
CA THR A 234 -22.08 5.68 -8.43
C THR A 234 -20.72 5.00 -8.52
N ALA A 235 -20.59 3.95 -9.31
CA ALA A 235 -19.31 3.27 -9.53
C ALA A 235 -18.31 4.13 -10.35
N THR A 236 -18.77 5.12 -11.11
CA THR A 236 -17.89 5.98 -11.94
C THR A 236 -17.73 7.39 -11.39
N THR A 237 -18.47 7.75 -10.35
CA THR A 237 -18.36 9.04 -9.65
C THR A 237 -17.68 8.85 -8.31
N LEU A 238 -16.95 9.87 -7.88
CA LEU A 238 -16.36 9.94 -6.54
C LEU A 238 -16.98 11.13 -5.80
N ASN A 239 -16.86 11.15 -4.48
CA ASN A 239 -17.21 12.33 -3.68
C ASN A 239 -16.12 12.62 -2.66
N ASN A 240 -15.39 13.72 -2.89
CA ASN A 240 -14.29 14.19 -2.05
C ASN A 240 -13.29 13.06 -1.71
N PRO A 241 -12.65 12.42 -2.71
CA PRO A 241 -11.62 11.44 -2.46
C PRO A 241 -10.40 12.11 -1.80
N ILE A 242 -9.72 11.42 -0.88
CA ILE A 242 -8.57 12.01 -0.16
C ILE A 242 -7.30 11.17 -0.11
N ALA A 243 -7.40 9.84 -0.13
CA ALA A 243 -6.24 8.96 -0.10
C ALA A 243 -6.26 7.98 -1.26
N ILE A 244 -5.05 7.58 -1.67
CA ILE A 244 -4.82 6.62 -2.74
C ILE A 244 -3.70 5.65 -2.36
N GLN A 245 -3.89 4.38 -2.70
CA GLN A 245 -2.84 3.37 -2.68
C GLN A 245 -3.00 2.45 -3.88
N LEU A 246 -1.89 1.90 -4.37
CA LEU A 246 -1.91 0.86 -5.40
C LEU A 246 -1.35 -0.43 -4.81
N ASP A 247 -2.02 -1.54 -5.09
CA ASP A 247 -1.49 -2.85 -4.75
C ASP A 247 -0.44 -3.30 -5.79
N SER A 248 0.17 -4.46 -5.56
CA SER A 248 1.15 -5.04 -6.48
C SER A 248 0.60 -5.39 -7.87
N PHE A 249 -0.72 -5.33 -8.05
CA PHE A 249 -1.42 -5.55 -9.32
C PHE A 249 -1.82 -4.28 -10.03
N LEU A 250 -1.51 -3.13 -9.43
CA LEU A 250 -1.91 -1.82 -9.92
C LEU A 250 -3.43 -1.61 -9.86
N ASN A 251 -4.14 -2.36 -9.02
CA ASN A 251 -5.48 -1.96 -8.61
C ASN A 251 -5.32 -0.73 -7.70
N MET A 252 -6.11 0.29 -8.00
CA MET A 252 -6.08 1.56 -7.30
C MET A 252 -7.18 1.59 -6.25
N PHE A 253 -6.80 1.88 -5.01
CA PHE A 253 -7.69 1.97 -3.87
C PHE A 253 -7.82 3.44 -3.50
N VAL A 254 -9.05 3.94 -3.47
CA VAL A 254 -9.35 5.36 -3.23
C VAL A 254 -10.28 5.48 -2.04
N ALA A 255 -9.87 6.23 -1.03
CA ALA A 255 -10.71 6.54 0.12
C ALA A 255 -11.58 7.76 -0.21
N GLU A 256 -12.89 7.56 -0.16
CA GLU A 256 -13.87 8.61 -0.38
C GLU A 256 -14.36 9.16 0.95
N PHE A 257 -13.90 10.36 1.29
CA PHE A 257 -14.22 10.98 2.56
C PHE A 257 -15.73 11.18 2.72
N SER A 258 -16.38 11.80 1.73
CA SER A 258 -17.80 12.14 1.85
C SER A 258 -18.74 10.97 1.61
N ASN A 259 -18.30 9.96 0.83
CA ASN A 259 -19.09 8.74 0.63
C ASN A 259 -18.81 7.66 1.68
N ASN A 260 -17.95 7.90 2.68
CA ASN A 260 -17.71 6.96 3.78
C ASN A 260 -17.39 5.53 3.29
N ARG A 261 -16.59 5.43 2.23
CA ARG A 261 -16.27 4.15 1.58
C ARG A 261 -14.89 4.18 0.97
N ILE A 262 -14.39 2.99 0.66
CA ILE A 262 -13.21 2.83 -0.18
C ILE A 262 -13.61 2.07 -1.43
N GLN A 263 -13.20 2.62 -2.57
CA GLN A 263 -13.37 2.00 -3.86
C GLN A 263 -12.06 1.45 -4.40
N MET A 264 -12.12 0.28 -5.00
CA MET A 264 -11.06 -0.32 -5.78
C MET A 264 -11.39 -0.17 -7.27
N PHE A 265 -10.43 0.33 -8.03
CA PHE A 265 -10.47 0.44 -9.48
C PHE A 265 -9.43 -0.52 -10.04
N CYS A 266 -9.88 -1.52 -10.81
CA CYS A 266 -8.94 -2.40 -11.52
C CYS A 266 -8.12 -1.59 -12.52
N GLN A 267 -6.92 -2.07 -12.84
CA GLN A 267 -6.04 -1.39 -13.78
C GLN A 267 -6.78 -1.10 -15.10
N ASN A 268 -6.72 0.16 -15.56
CA ASN A 268 -7.40 0.66 -16.77
C ASN A 268 -8.94 0.60 -16.74
N ASN A 269 -9.56 0.50 -15.55
CA ASN A 269 -11.01 0.52 -15.39
C ASN A 269 -11.45 1.72 -14.53
N GLN A 270 -12.35 2.55 -15.06
CA GLN A 270 -12.90 3.70 -14.35
C GLN A 270 -14.16 3.38 -13.53
N THR A 271 -14.63 2.13 -13.58
CA THR A 271 -15.73 1.64 -12.76
C THR A 271 -15.18 1.04 -11.47
N GLY A 272 -15.45 1.71 -10.36
CA GLY A 272 -15.06 1.32 -9.02
C GLY A 272 -15.91 0.19 -8.44
N ILE A 273 -15.29 -0.57 -7.56
CA ILE A 273 -15.90 -1.60 -6.74
C ILE A 273 -15.76 -1.15 -5.29
N THR A 274 -16.88 -0.93 -4.60
CA THR A 274 -16.85 -0.68 -3.15
C THR A 274 -16.34 -1.92 -2.44
N ILE A 275 -15.20 -1.79 -1.76
CA ILE A 275 -14.59 -2.89 -1.02
C ILE A 275 -14.85 -2.81 0.49
N VAL A 276 -15.04 -1.59 1.02
CA VAL A 276 -15.31 -1.31 2.44
C VAL A 276 -16.16 -0.04 2.54
N GLY A 277 -17.07 -0.01 3.51
CA GLY A 277 -17.96 1.13 3.77
C GLY A 277 -19.23 1.09 2.92
N ASN A 278 -20.38 1.05 3.58
CA ASN A 278 -21.69 0.93 2.93
C ASN A 278 -22.30 2.27 2.47
N GLY A 279 -21.52 3.36 2.49
CA GLY A 279 -22.01 4.70 2.14
C GLY A 279 -22.55 5.51 3.32
N THR A 280 -22.78 4.89 4.48
CA THR A 280 -23.30 5.57 5.67
C THR A 280 -22.20 5.75 6.72
N ALA A 281 -22.09 6.98 7.22
CA ALA A 281 -21.19 7.34 8.30
C ALA A 281 -21.51 6.53 9.58
N GLY A 282 -20.54 5.84 10.15
CA GLY A 282 -20.74 5.11 11.41
C GLY A 282 -19.56 4.23 11.85
N SER A 283 -19.74 3.55 12.97
CA SER A 283 -18.73 2.70 13.62
C SER A 283 -19.05 1.19 13.54
N SER A 284 -20.11 0.81 12.84
CA SER A 284 -20.43 -0.61 12.63
C SER A 284 -19.37 -1.29 11.75
N ALA A 285 -19.32 -2.63 11.78
CA ALA A 285 -18.37 -3.44 11.02
C ALA A 285 -18.38 -3.21 9.48
N THR A 286 -19.46 -2.63 8.95
CA THR A 286 -19.63 -2.35 7.51
C THR A 286 -19.66 -0.86 7.17
N GLN A 287 -19.57 0.02 8.16
CA GLN A 287 -19.62 1.48 8.00
C GLN A 287 -18.21 2.04 8.06
N LEU A 288 -17.98 3.20 7.43
CA LEU A 288 -16.82 4.03 7.73
C LEU A 288 -17.33 5.41 8.15
N TYR A 289 -16.47 6.24 8.74
CA TYR A 289 -16.75 7.65 8.98
C TYR A 289 -15.58 8.46 8.44
N GLY A 290 -15.73 9.01 7.24
CA GLY A 290 -14.74 9.86 6.58
C GLY A 290 -13.34 9.24 6.52
N PRO A 291 -13.12 8.12 5.80
CA PRO A 291 -11.83 7.44 5.78
C PRO A 291 -10.72 8.34 5.23
N ARG A 292 -9.66 8.58 6.02
CA ARG A 292 -8.59 9.55 5.67
C ARG A 292 -7.27 8.95 5.22
N GLY A 293 -6.89 7.82 5.79
CA GLY A 293 -5.64 7.14 5.49
C GLY A 293 -5.89 5.83 4.75
N LEU A 294 -4.96 5.46 3.88
CA LEU A 294 -4.88 4.17 3.23
C LEU A 294 -3.44 3.65 3.30
N ALA A 295 -3.25 2.46 3.84
CA ALA A 295 -1.97 1.77 3.78
C ALA A 295 -2.15 0.26 3.69
N PHE A 296 -1.20 -0.37 3.01
CA PHE A 296 -1.03 -1.82 2.94
C PHE A 296 0.14 -2.21 3.82
N ASP A 297 -0.02 -3.30 4.56
CA ASP A 297 1.13 -3.98 5.14
C ASP A 297 1.85 -4.83 4.07
N SER A 298 2.99 -5.41 4.45
CA SER A 298 3.78 -6.26 3.56
C SER A 298 3.02 -7.50 3.05
N SER A 299 1.94 -7.93 3.73
CA SER A 299 1.15 -9.08 3.31
C SER A 299 0.20 -8.78 2.14
N MET A 300 -0.27 -7.54 2.01
CA MET A 300 -1.12 -7.08 0.91
C MET A 300 -0.37 -6.73 -0.38
N ASN A 301 0.95 -6.66 -0.33
CA ASN A 301 1.78 -6.22 -1.45
C ASN A 301 2.31 -7.37 -2.31
N LEU A 302 1.62 -8.51 -2.30
CA LEU A 302 2.03 -9.72 -3.01
C LEU A 302 1.10 -10.00 -4.21
N PRO A 303 1.67 -10.09 -5.43
CA PRO A 303 0.92 -10.49 -6.62
C PRO A 303 0.15 -11.80 -6.41
N PHE A 304 -1.09 -11.88 -6.90
CA PHE A 304 -2.00 -13.03 -6.79
C PHE A 304 -2.84 -13.26 -8.07
N ILE A 305 -2.43 -14.19 -8.92
CA ILE A 305 -3.17 -14.48 -10.16
C ILE A 305 -4.40 -15.34 -9.85
N HIS A 306 -5.60 -14.88 -10.22
CA HIS A 306 -6.86 -15.61 -10.07
C HIS A 306 -7.74 -15.55 -11.32
N GLY A 307 -8.87 -16.28 -11.32
CA GLY A 307 -9.67 -16.57 -12.52
C GLY A 307 -10.25 -15.37 -13.27
N LYS A 308 -10.30 -14.20 -12.64
CA LYS A 308 -10.80 -12.96 -13.24
C LYS A 308 -9.67 -12.03 -13.74
N VAL A 309 -8.40 -12.38 -13.50
CA VAL A 309 -7.24 -11.59 -13.93
C VAL A 309 -7.10 -11.68 -15.45
N SER A 310 -7.07 -10.50 -16.11
CA SER A 310 -6.99 -10.39 -17.56
C SER A 310 -5.68 -10.97 -18.10
N HIS A 311 -5.64 -11.32 -19.39
CA HIS A 311 -4.41 -11.87 -20.00
C HIS A 311 -3.24 -10.87 -19.95
N ASN A 312 -3.50 -9.58 -20.22
CA ASN A 312 -2.46 -8.54 -20.21
C ASN A 312 -1.89 -8.32 -18.81
N GLU A 313 -2.76 -8.21 -17.80
CA GLU A 313 -2.36 -8.06 -16.40
C GLU A 313 -1.56 -9.27 -15.91
N ARG A 314 -1.99 -10.48 -16.29
CA ARG A 314 -1.25 -11.71 -15.99
C ARG A 314 0.18 -11.69 -16.52
N ILE A 315 0.39 -11.25 -17.75
CA ILE A 315 1.74 -11.15 -18.34
C ILE A 315 2.59 -10.14 -17.56
N GLN A 316 2.03 -8.99 -17.19
CA GLN A 316 2.75 -7.97 -16.42
C GLN A 316 3.18 -8.50 -15.04
N LEU A 317 2.31 -9.20 -14.32
CA LEU A 317 2.63 -9.78 -13.01
C LEU A 317 3.76 -10.81 -13.10
N LEU A 318 3.73 -11.67 -14.13
CA LEU A 318 4.77 -12.68 -14.33
C LEU A 318 6.10 -12.03 -14.72
N GLN A 319 6.08 -11.01 -15.59
CA GLN A 319 7.28 -10.26 -15.95
C GLN A 319 7.86 -9.49 -14.76
N ASN A 320 7.02 -8.89 -13.92
CA ASN A 320 7.43 -8.18 -12.72
C ASN A 320 8.07 -9.16 -11.72
N PHE A 321 7.46 -10.32 -11.48
CA PHE A 321 8.05 -11.39 -10.66
C PHE A 321 9.41 -11.88 -11.19
N GLN A 322 9.58 -11.99 -12.51
CA GLN A 322 10.86 -12.42 -13.11
C GLN A 322 11.98 -11.37 -13.03
N ARG A 323 11.64 -10.08 -13.07
CA ARG A 323 12.61 -8.99 -13.32
C ARG A 323 12.79 -8.03 -12.16
N ASN A 324 11.84 -7.96 -11.24
CA ASN A 324 11.87 -7.02 -10.13
C ASN A 324 12.34 -7.71 -8.85
N PRO A 325 13.54 -7.40 -8.33
CA PRO A 325 14.07 -8.04 -7.13
C PRO A 325 13.24 -7.75 -5.86
N LYS A 326 12.33 -6.76 -5.90
CA LYS A 326 11.39 -6.48 -4.81
C LYS A 326 10.15 -7.38 -4.83
N ILE A 327 9.90 -8.10 -5.92
CA ILE A 327 8.75 -9.01 -6.10
C ILE A 327 9.28 -10.43 -6.27
N ASN A 328 9.51 -11.11 -5.15
CA ASN A 328 10.06 -12.48 -5.12
C ASN A 328 8.99 -13.55 -4.80
N THR A 329 7.73 -13.14 -4.65
CA THR A 329 6.62 -14.01 -4.27
C THR A 329 5.39 -13.67 -5.12
N ILE A 330 4.74 -14.70 -5.66
CA ILE A 330 3.46 -14.60 -6.37
C ILE A 330 2.54 -15.72 -5.88
N PHE A 331 1.31 -15.38 -5.58
CA PHE A 331 0.25 -16.33 -5.29
C PHE A 331 -0.49 -16.69 -6.57
N LEU A 332 -1.03 -17.90 -6.62
CA LEU A 332 -1.84 -18.39 -7.73
C LEU A 332 -3.06 -19.08 -7.14
N SER A 333 -4.26 -18.82 -7.68
CA SER A 333 -5.44 -19.61 -7.38
C SER A 333 -5.47 -20.88 -8.26
N LYS A 334 -6.64 -21.55 -8.37
CA LYS A 334 -6.88 -22.64 -9.33
C LYS A 334 -6.58 -22.27 -10.79
N VAL A 335 -6.30 -21.01 -11.11
CA VAL A 335 -5.78 -20.64 -12.43
C VAL A 335 -4.46 -21.32 -12.75
N GLY A 336 -3.59 -21.60 -11.77
CA GLY A 336 -2.35 -22.36 -11.99
C GLY A 336 -2.59 -23.77 -12.58
N ASP A 337 -3.84 -24.25 -12.54
CA ASP A 337 -4.27 -25.52 -13.11
C ASP A 337 -4.40 -25.45 -14.63
N THR A 338 -4.74 -24.26 -15.15
CA THR A 338 -4.86 -24.02 -16.59
C THR A 338 -3.49 -23.84 -17.21
N SER A 339 -3.30 -24.34 -18.43
CA SER A 339 -2.03 -24.39 -19.13
C SER A 339 -1.52 -22.98 -19.51
N PHE A 340 -0.77 -22.35 -18.60
CA PHE A 340 0.10 -21.22 -18.90
C PHE A 340 1.48 -21.42 -18.25
N ASP A 341 2.53 -20.93 -18.90
CA ASP A 341 3.91 -21.06 -18.44
C ASP A 341 4.13 -20.18 -17.21
N LEU A 342 4.31 -20.84 -16.06
CA LEU A 342 4.73 -20.17 -14.84
C LEU A 342 6.26 -19.97 -14.86
N PRO A 343 6.76 -18.80 -14.42
CA PRO A 343 8.17 -18.56 -14.26
C PRO A 343 8.77 -19.54 -13.26
N GLU A 344 10.04 -19.89 -13.46
CA GLU A 344 10.76 -20.79 -12.56
C GLU A 344 10.89 -20.15 -11.17
N ALA A 345 10.31 -20.79 -10.15
CA ALA A 345 10.42 -20.38 -8.75
C ALA A 345 11.39 -21.29 -7.98
N ASN A 346 12.15 -20.74 -7.04
CA ASN A 346 13.04 -21.52 -6.17
C ASN A 346 12.27 -22.25 -5.06
N VAL A 347 11.11 -21.72 -4.66
CA VAL A 347 10.25 -22.28 -3.60
C VAL A 347 8.82 -22.26 -4.12
N VAL A 348 8.10 -23.36 -3.92
CA VAL A 348 6.68 -23.50 -4.26
C VAL A 348 5.94 -23.93 -3.00
N ILE A 349 4.93 -23.16 -2.60
CA ILE A 349 4.06 -23.48 -1.46
C ILE A 349 2.68 -23.78 -2.03
N GLN A 350 2.24 -25.03 -1.88
CA GLN A 350 0.89 -25.44 -2.26
C GLN A 350 -0.01 -25.48 -1.03
N ILE A 351 -1.18 -24.85 -1.15
CA ILE A 351 -2.21 -24.84 -0.12
C ILE A 351 -3.42 -25.59 -0.69
N SER A 352 -3.76 -26.72 -0.09
CA SER A 352 -4.92 -27.56 -0.43
C SER A 352 -6.00 -27.45 0.66
N SER A 353 -7.26 -27.31 0.26
CA SER A 353 -8.42 -27.41 1.16
C SER A 353 -9.11 -28.75 1.00
N ASP A 354 -9.90 -29.17 1.99
CA ASP A 354 -10.72 -30.38 1.88
C ASP A 354 -11.63 -30.33 0.64
N GLY A 355 -11.62 -31.40 -0.15
CA GLY A 355 -12.40 -31.54 -1.39
C GLY A 355 -11.66 -31.27 -2.71
N GLY A 356 -10.36 -30.98 -2.70
CA GLY A 356 -9.52 -30.87 -3.91
C GLY A 356 -9.15 -32.23 -4.53
N SER A 357 -9.13 -32.34 -5.86
CA SER A 357 -8.64 -33.55 -6.54
C SER A 357 -7.13 -33.67 -6.40
N ARG A 358 -6.67 -34.60 -5.55
CA ARG A 358 -5.24 -34.91 -5.30
C ARG A 358 -4.44 -35.19 -6.59
N ARG A 359 -5.10 -35.78 -7.61
CA ARG A 359 -4.50 -36.05 -8.93
C ARG A 359 -4.27 -34.78 -9.76
N GLN A 360 -5.18 -33.82 -9.69
CA GLN A 360 -4.98 -32.50 -10.33
C GLN A 360 -3.86 -31.72 -9.63
N GLU A 361 -3.78 -31.85 -8.30
CA GLU A 361 -2.73 -31.24 -7.47
C GLU A 361 -1.32 -31.73 -7.80
N ALA A 362 -1.12 -33.05 -7.94
CA ALA A 362 0.16 -33.61 -8.38
C ALA A 362 0.54 -33.16 -9.80
N GLN A 363 -0.43 -33.04 -10.71
CA GLN A 363 -0.20 -32.49 -12.06
C GLN A 363 0.20 -31.00 -12.03
N ARG A 364 -0.33 -30.21 -11.10
CA ARG A 364 0.06 -28.80 -10.89
C ARG A 364 1.52 -28.70 -10.47
N LEU A 365 1.91 -29.48 -9.45
CA LEU A 365 3.30 -29.56 -8.97
C LEU A 365 4.28 -29.88 -10.10
N GLY A 366 3.96 -30.87 -10.94
CA GLY A 366 4.81 -31.27 -12.06
C GLY A 366 5.01 -30.19 -13.14
N ARG A 367 4.06 -29.25 -13.31
CA ARG A 367 4.19 -28.14 -14.27
C ARG A 367 5.04 -26.99 -13.75
N ILE A 368 5.03 -26.78 -12.43
CA ILE A 368 5.75 -25.69 -11.75
C ILE A 368 7.20 -26.11 -11.46
N LEU A 369 7.41 -27.38 -11.09
CA LEU A 369 8.72 -27.95 -10.78
C LEU A 369 9.48 -28.30 -12.06
N ARG A 370 10.12 -27.30 -12.70
CA ARG A 370 11.18 -27.56 -13.69
C ARG A 370 12.53 -27.63 -12.99
N ILE A 371 13.17 -28.81 -13.06
CA ILE A 371 14.50 -29.04 -12.49
C ILE A 371 15.53 -28.22 -13.29
N LYS A 372 16.24 -27.32 -12.62
CA LYS A 372 17.41 -26.59 -13.13
C LYS A 372 18.65 -27.47 -12.98
N LYS A 373 19.46 -27.54 -14.03
CA LYS A 373 20.79 -28.16 -13.95
C LYS A 373 21.65 -27.40 -12.93
N GLY A 374 22.25 -28.12 -11.97
CA GLY A 374 23.22 -27.57 -11.02
C GLY A 374 22.67 -27.12 -9.65
N TYR A 375 21.39 -27.37 -9.34
CA TYR A 375 20.80 -27.03 -8.04
C TYR A 375 20.32 -28.28 -7.29
N THR A 376 20.56 -28.33 -5.98
CA THR A 376 20.02 -29.36 -5.07
C THR A 376 18.63 -28.93 -4.60
N TYR A 377 17.62 -29.74 -4.87
CA TYR A 377 16.23 -29.45 -4.51
C TYR A 377 15.86 -30.10 -3.18
N LYS A 378 15.09 -29.38 -2.35
CA LYS A 378 14.47 -29.94 -1.15
C LYS A 378 12.97 -29.68 -1.19
N MET A 379 12.18 -30.73 -1.35
CA MET A 379 10.73 -30.67 -1.23
C MET A 379 10.36 -30.76 0.25
N LEU A 380 9.64 -29.76 0.74
CA LEU A 380 9.04 -29.74 2.07
C LEU A 380 7.53 -29.70 1.87
N THR A 381 6.85 -30.80 2.19
CA THR A 381 5.38 -30.86 2.17
C THR A 381 4.87 -30.64 3.59
N HIS A 382 3.94 -29.69 3.74
CA HIS A 382 3.28 -29.41 5.00
C HIS A 382 1.77 -29.43 4.75
N THR A 383 1.08 -30.40 5.36
CA THR A 383 -0.38 -30.55 5.25
C THR A 383 -1.00 -30.11 6.55
N GLN A 384 -1.84 -29.09 6.51
CA GLN A 384 -2.59 -28.60 7.67
C GLN A 384 -4.08 -28.73 7.36
N ILE A 385 -4.77 -29.60 8.09
CA ILE A 385 -6.23 -29.76 7.99
C ILE A 385 -6.86 -28.75 8.95
N ILE A 386 -7.60 -27.79 8.41
CA ILE A 386 -8.33 -26.81 9.22
C ILE A 386 -9.82 -27.21 9.20
N THR A 387 -10.25 -27.93 10.23
CA THR A 387 -11.67 -28.08 10.55
C THR A 387 -12.15 -26.90 11.39
N ASN A 388 -13.45 -26.56 11.33
CA ASN A 388 -14.05 -25.42 12.03
C ASN A 388 -13.89 -25.42 13.56
N GLU A 389 -13.27 -26.44 14.13
CA GLU A 389 -12.93 -26.57 15.54
C GLU A 389 -11.43 -26.83 15.67
N ASN A 390 -10.79 -26.11 16.60
CA ASN A 390 -9.35 -26.01 16.86
C ASN A 390 -8.59 -27.33 17.17
N GLN A 391 -8.74 -28.40 16.38
CA GLN A 391 -7.96 -29.62 16.54
C GLN A 391 -7.01 -29.85 15.37
N LEU A 392 -5.72 -29.70 15.66
CA LEU A 392 -4.60 -30.14 14.83
C LEU A 392 -4.56 -31.67 14.82
N TYR A 393 -5.06 -32.30 13.77
CA TYR A 393 -4.76 -33.71 13.48
C TYR A 393 -3.59 -33.80 12.52
N PHE A 394 -2.55 -34.54 12.92
CA PHE A 394 -1.44 -34.93 12.07
C PHE A 394 -1.83 -36.20 11.34
N SER A 395 -1.90 -36.16 10.00
CA SER A 395 -2.07 -37.40 9.24
C SER A 395 -0.75 -38.17 9.18
N THR A 396 -0.85 -39.49 9.34
CA THR A 396 0.26 -40.42 9.50
C THR A 396 1.00 -40.66 8.19
N ASN A 397 2.27 -41.05 8.32
CA ASN A 397 3.29 -41.19 7.26
C ASN A 397 2.92 -41.97 5.98
N GLU A 398 1.79 -42.67 5.91
CA GLU A 398 1.34 -43.38 4.71
C GLU A 398 0.74 -42.43 3.66
N GLU A 399 -0.01 -41.40 4.07
CA GLU A 399 -0.59 -40.42 3.14
C GLU A 399 0.46 -39.53 2.46
N GLN A 400 1.62 -39.35 3.11
CA GLN A 400 2.76 -38.61 2.54
C GLN A 400 3.54 -39.42 1.50
N ARG A 401 3.51 -40.76 1.55
CA ARG A 401 4.20 -41.63 0.58
C ARG A 401 3.50 -41.67 -0.78
N GLU A 402 2.16 -41.73 -0.81
CA GLU A 402 1.39 -41.82 -2.06
C GLU A 402 1.51 -40.56 -2.96
N LEU A 403 1.58 -39.37 -2.37
CA LEU A 403 1.76 -38.12 -3.14
C LEU A 403 3.15 -37.99 -3.77
N LEU A 404 4.16 -38.63 -3.16
CA LEU A 404 5.55 -38.61 -3.63
C LEU A 404 5.80 -39.67 -4.72
N GLU A 405 5.11 -40.80 -4.70
CA GLU A 405 5.18 -41.81 -5.77
C GLU A 405 4.64 -41.31 -7.12
N GLN A 406 3.83 -40.25 -7.11
CA GLN A 406 3.25 -39.64 -8.32
C GLN A 406 4.08 -38.47 -8.90
N SER A 407 5.22 -38.13 -8.29
CA SER A 407 6.13 -37.11 -8.84
C SER A 407 7.05 -37.68 -9.94
N PRO A 408 7.43 -36.87 -10.95
CA PRO A 408 8.21 -37.35 -12.08
C PRO A 408 9.61 -37.83 -11.64
N ARG A 409 9.93 -39.09 -11.97
CA ARG A 409 11.26 -39.68 -11.76
C ARG A 409 12.24 -39.16 -12.81
N THR A 410 13.48 -38.90 -12.41
CA THR A 410 14.58 -38.62 -13.35
C THR A 410 14.86 -39.85 -14.22
N PRO A 411 15.13 -39.72 -15.54
CA PRO A 411 15.31 -40.87 -16.41
C PRO A 411 16.52 -41.76 -16.09
N ASN A 412 17.49 -41.31 -15.28
CA ASN A 412 18.83 -41.88 -15.28
C ASN A 412 19.50 -42.07 -13.89
N ASN A 413 18.77 -42.20 -12.78
CA ASN A 413 19.37 -42.66 -11.52
C ASN A 413 18.30 -43.29 -10.61
N ASP A 414 18.46 -44.57 -10.30
CA ASP A 414 17.58 -45.39 -9.44
C ASP A 414 17.77 -45.14 -7.93
N GLU A 415 18.30 -43.98 -7.52
CA GLU A 415 18.42 -43.62 -6.11
C GLU A 415 17.36 -42.60 -5.70
N ALA A 416 16.44 -43.03 -4.85
CA ALA A 416 15.51 -42.15 -4.16
C ALA A 416 16.29 -41.10 -3.34
N LEU A 417 15.90 -39.82 -3.48
CA LEU A 417 16.46 -38.74 -2.68
C LEU A 417 16.31 -39.05 -1.17
N PRO A 418 17.35 -38.85 -0.35
CA PRO A 418 17.26 -39.11 1.09
C PRO A 418 16.30 -38.12 1.76
N ILE A 419 15.20 -38.67 2.28
CA ILE A 419 14.15 -37.92 2.99
C ILE A 419 14.61 -37.71 4.45
N THR A 420 14.72 -36.46 4.89
CA THR A 420 14.88 -36.12 6.31
C THR A 420 13.67 -35.34 6.82
N THR A 421 12.86 -35.98 7.64
CA THR A 421 11.80 -35.34 8.44
C THR A 421 12.44 -34.67 9.66
N LYS A 422 12.59 -33.34 9.63
CA LYS A 422 12.89 -32.58 10.86
C LYS A 422 11.59 -32.06 11.45
N LYS A 423 11.28 -32.57 12.65
CA LYS A 423 10.35 -31.95 13.60
C LYS A 423 10.91 -30.59 14.02
N ASN A 424 10.04 -29.59 14.02
CA ASN A 424 10.19 -28.24 14.58
C ASN A 424 10.77 -27.18 13.63
N PHE A 425 9.93 -26.17 13.35
CA PHE A 425 10.36 -24.79 13.18
C PHE A 425 9.58 -23.92 14.17
N LYS A 426 10.30 -23.01 14.85
CA LYS A 426 9.79 -21.88 15.63
C LYS A 426 9.43 -20.73 14.69
#